data_AF-A0AAN4KPX9-F1
#
_entry.id   AF-A0AAN4KPX9-F1
#
_cell.length_a   1.000
_cell.length_b   1.000
_cell.length_c   1.000
_cell.angle_alpha   90.00
_cell.angle_beta   90.00
_cell.angle_gamma   90.00
#
_symmetry.space_group_name_H-M   'P 1'
#
loop_
_entity.id
_entity.type
_entity.pdbx_description
1 polymer ?
#
loop_
_entity_poly.entity_id
_entity_poly.type
_entity_poly.pdbx_seq_one_letter_code
_entity_poly.pdbx_strand_id
1 'polypeptide(L)' 'MMQYITLGNLFEQLDYIPKNCPIVLQCRTGLRSPIAASILQRASIKEVVNLKGGFLVWKEEGHHSRRPSLLCVISK' A
#
# COMPACT_ATOMS: atom_id res chain seq x y z
N MET A 1 9.47 -1.43 6.98
CA MET A 1 10.24 -1.40 5.71
C MET A 1 9.34 -0.81 4.63
N MET A 2 9.87 0.04 3.76
CA MET A 2 9.13 0.59 2.61
C MET A 2 9.30 -0.35 1.42
N GLN A 3 8.21 -0.82 0.83
CA GLN A 3 8.25 -1.64 -0.38
C GLN A 3 7.50 -0.95 -1.52
N TYR A 4 8.03 -1.04 -2.73
CA TYR A 4 7.38 -0.55 -3.94
C TYR A 4 6.98 -1.74 -4.80
N ILE A 5 5.68 -1.97 -4.95
CA ILE A 5 5.12 -3.08 -5.72
C ILE A 5 4.05 -2.49 -6.62
N THR A 6 4.12 -2.70 -7.93
CA THR A 6 3.04 -2.21 -8.80
C THR A 6 1.78 -3.06 -8.59
N LEU A 7 0.61 -2.50 -8.88
CA LEU A 7 -0.63 -3.31 -8.79
C LEU A 7 -0.57 -4.53 -9.72
N GLY A 8 0.06 -4.38 -10.90
CA GLY A 8 0.23 -5.47 -11.87
C GLY A 8 1.14 -6.59 -11.40
N ASN A 9 2.19 -6.27 -10.64
CA ASN A 9 3.14 -7.26 -10.12
C ASN A 9 2.77 -7.80 -8.73
N LEU A 10 1.69 -7.31 -8.12
CA LEU A 10 1.34 -7.64 -6.73
C LEU A 10 1.18 -9.15 -6.50
N PHE A 11 0.59 -9.87 -7.46
CA PHE A 11 0.39 -11.32 -7.37
C PHE A 11 1.72 -12.10 -7.34
N GLU A 12 2.69 -11.68 -8.13
CA GLU A 12 4.01 -12.33 -8.24
C GLU A 12 4.88 -12.09 -7.00
N GLN A 13 4.55 -11.06 -6.21
CA GLN A 13 5.36 -10.62 -5.07
C GLN A 13 4.71 -10.91 -3.71
N LEU A 14 3.59 -11.65 -3.66
CA LEU A 14 2.85 -11.93 -2.42
C LEU A 14 3.73 -12.56 -1.31
N ASP A 15 4.68 -13.41 -1.67
CA ASP A 15 5.54 -14.11 -0.71
C ASP A 15 6.55 -13.19 -0.02
N TYR A 16 6.86 -12.03 -0.61
CA TYR A 16 7.77 -11.04 -0.04
C TYR A 16 7.06 -10.03 0.88
N ILE A 17 5.74 -10.15 1.01
CA ILE A 17 4.94 -9.25 1.82
C ILE A 17 4.94 -9.73 3.28
N PRO A 18 5.35 -8.88 4.25
CA PRO A 18 5.40 -9.27 5.65
C PRO A 18 3.98 -9.56 6.17
N LYS A 19 3.80 -10.70 6.83
CA LYS A 19 2.49 -11.20 7.29
C LYS A 19 2.20 -10.93 8.77
N ASN A 20 3.23 -10.52 9.53
CA ASN A 20 3.17 -10.38 10.99
C ASN A 20 3.17 -8.91 11.45
N CYS A 21 2.72 -8.00 10.58
CA CYS A 21 2.59 -6.59 10.93
C CYS A 21 1.49 -5.92 10.07
N PRO A 22 0.87 -4.85 10.58
CA PRO A 22 -0.03 -4.04 9.79
C PRO A 22 0.65 -3.46 8.55
N ILE A 23 0.01 -3.62 7.39
CA ILE A 23 0.47 -3.10 6.10
C ILE A 23 -0.37 -1.88 5.75
N VAL A 24 0.28 -0.73 5.66
CA VAL A 24 -0.36 0.46 5.12
C VAL A 24 -0.16 0.49 3.60
N LEU A 25 -1.26 0.60 2.86
CA LEU A 25 -1.29 0.67 1.40
C LEU A 25 -1.53 2.10 0.95
N GLN A 26 -0.76 2.55 -0.04
CA GLN A 26 -1.02 3.83 -0.68
C GLN A 26 -0.78 3.78 -2.18
N CYS A 27 -1.46 4.67 -2.88
CA CYS A 27 -1.14 5.05 -4.25
C CYS A 27 -1.23 6.57 -4.38
N ARG A 28 -1.11 7.13 -5.60
CA ARG A 28 -1.12 8.58 -5.82
C ARG A 28 -2.36 9.27 -5.22
N THR A 29 -3.56 8.79 -5.55
CA THR A 29 -4.86 9.44 -5.23
C THR A 29 -5.79 8.59 -4.35
N GLY A 30 -5.33 7.42 -3.87
CA GLY A 30 -6.13 6.51 -3.05
C GLY A 30 -7.07 5.55 -3.81
N LEU A 31 -7.11 5.58 -5.15
CA LEU A 31 -8.03 4.75 -5.95
C LEU A 31 -7.57 3.30 -6.17
N ARG A 32 -6.26 3.05 -6.13
CA ARG A 32 -5.68 1.73 -6.49
C ARG A 32 -5.32 0.88 -5.28
N SER A 33 -4.99 1.53 -4.17
CA SER A 33 -4.67 0.85 -2.90
C SER A 33 -5.83 -0.04 -2.37
N PRO A 34 -7.13 0.30 -2.54
CA PRO A 34 -8.22 -0.61 -2.19
C PRO A 34 -8.24 -1.92 -2.98
N ILE A 35 -7.80 -1.90 -4.25
CA ILE A 35 -7.70 -3.11 -5.08
C ILE A 35 -6.59 -3.99 -4.53
N ALA A 36 -5.42 -3.41 -4.21
CA ALA A 36 -4.33 -4.14 -3.56
C ALA A 36 -4.76 -4.72 -2.21
N ALA A 37 -5.52 -3.97 -1.39
CA ALA A 37 -6.06 -4.47 -0.13
C ALA A 37 -6.92 -5.72 -0.33
N SER A 38 -7.77 -5.72 -1.37
CA SER A 38 -8.63 -6.85 -1.72
C SER A 38 -7.82 -8.07 -2.17
N ILE A 39 -6.70 -7.86 -2.86
CA ILE A 39 -5.78 -8.94 -3.28
C ILE A 39 -5.07 -9.52 -2.06
N LEU A 40 -4.52 -8.68 -1.17
CA LEU A 40 -3.83 -9.11 0.04
C LEU A 40 -4.76 -9.87 1.00
N GLN A 41 -5.98 -9.37 1.20
CA GLN A 41 -6.98 -10.05 2.03
C GLN A 41 -7.35 -11.44 1.47
N ARG A 42 -7.48 -11.58 0.14
CA ARG A 42 -7.66 -12.88 -0.51
C ARG A 42 -6.45 -13.81 -0.32
N ALA A 43 -5.24 -13.24 -0.29
CA ALA A 43 -4.01 -13.96 0.02
C ALA A 43 -3.79 -14.23 1.53
N SER A 44 -4.85 -14.11 2.36
CA SER A 44 -4.81 -14.28 3.82
C SER A 44 -3.96 -13.26 4.59
N ILE A 45 -3.58 -12.14 3.96
CA ILE A 45 -2.90 -11.01 4.60
C ILE A 45 -3.98 -10.00 5.00
N LYS A 46 -4.47 -10.12 6.24
CA LYS A 46 -5.69 -9.43 6.70
C LYS A 46 -5.42 -8.07 7.34
N GLU A 47 -4.26 -7.88 7.96
CA GLU A 47 -3.89 -6.62 8.61
C GLU A 47 -3.44 -5.59 7.56
N VAL A 48 -4.39 -5.14 6.73
CA VAL A 48 -4.15 -4.13 5.69
C VAL A 48 -5.02 -2.90 5.93
N VAL A 49 -4.42 -1.72 5.79
CA VAL A 49 -5.12 -0.44 5.93
C VAL A 49 -4.80 0.46 4.74
N ASN A 50 -5.81 1.16 4.23
CA ASN A 50 -5.64 2.08 3.10
C ASN A 50 -5.41 3.51 3.57
N LEU A 51 -4.38 4.15 3.02
CA LEU A 51 -4.18 5.58 3.19
C LEU A 51 -5.25 6.35 2.40
N LYS A 52 -6.20 6.95 3.13
CA LYS A 52 -7.28 7.76 2.55
C LYS A 52 -6.70 8.94 1.78
N GLY A 53 -7.23 9.22 0.59
CA GLY A 53 -6.75 10.31 -0.28
C GLY A 53 -5.40 10.04 -0.98
N GLY A 54 -4.70 8.97 -0.60
CA GLY A 54 -3.41 8.60 -1.17
C GLY A 54 -2.28 9.56 -0.79
N PHE A 55 -1.16 9.43 -1.50
CA PHE A 55 0.06 10.18 -1.20
C PHE A 55 -0.08 11.70 -1.40
N LEU A 56 -0.97 12.15 -2.30
CA LEU A 56 -1.17 13.59 -2.51
C LEU A 56 -1.76 14.26 -1.27
N VAL A 57 -2.82 13.71 -0.69
CA VAL A 57 -3.42 14.25 0.54
C VAL A 57 -2.45 14.16 1.71
N TRP A 58 -1.73 13.04 1.84
CA TRP A 58 -0.67 12.89 2.85
C TRP A 58 0.41 13.98 2.76
N LYS A 59 0.78 14.37 1.54
CA LYS A 59 1.72 15.45 1.29
C LYS A 59 1.12 16.81 1.67
N GLU A 60 -0.12 17.07 1.29
CA GLU A 60 -0.85 18.31 1.62
C GLU A 60 -1.00 18.50 3.14
N GLU A 61 -1.15 17.42 3.89
CA GLU A 61 -1.21 17.42 5.37
C GLU A 61 0.15 17.66 6.04
N GLY A 62 1.21 17.91 5.28
CA GLY A 62 2.52 18.30 5.81
C GLY A 62 3.45 17.12 6.13
N HIS A 63 3.09 15.88 5.79
CA HIS A 63 3.84 14.68 6.17
C HIS A 63 5.06 14.36 5.26
N HIS A 64 5.69 15.38 4.68
CA HIS A 64 6.75 15.31 3.67
C HIS A 64 7.95 14.41 4.02
N SER A 65 8.30 14.33 5.31
CA SER A 65 9.52 13.68 5.83
C SER A 65 9.25 12.32 6.49
N ARG A 66 7.99 11.99 6.81
CA ARG A 66 7.61 10.67 7.30
C ARG A 66 6.95 9.92 6.16
N ARG A 67 7.73 9.14 5.42
CA ARG A 67 7.13 8.09 4.60
C ARG A 67 6.65 7.02 5.58
N PRO A 68 5.34 6.73 5.69
CA PRO A 68 4.92 5.65 6.56
C PRO A 68 5.60 4.36 6.11
N SER A 69 5.77 3.39 7.00
CA SER A 69 6.25 2.05 6.67
C SER A 69 5.21 1.34 5.80
N LEU A 70 5.15 1.75 4.54
CA LEU A 70 4.09 1.46 3.57
C LEU A 70 4.53 0.40 2.59
N LEU A 71 3.55 -0.37 2.14
CA LEU A 71 3.57 -0.96 0.81
C LEU A 71 3.00 0.07 -0.18
N CYS A 72 3.88 0.62 -1.02
CA CYS A 72 3.55 1.57 -2.07
C CYS A 72 3.05 0.81 -3.31
N VAL A 73 1.79 1.04 -3.69
CA VAL A 73 1.18 0.45 -4.88
C VAL A 73 1.06 1.49 -5.98
N ILE A 74 2.02 1.50 -6.90
CA ILE A 74 1.98 2.37 -8.07
C ILE A 74 1.52 1.55 -9.27
N SER A 75 0.33 1.86 -9.78
CA SER A 75 0.12 1.68 -11.22
C SER A 75 0.75 2.89 -11.90
N LYS A 76 1.36 2.72 -13.07
CA LYS A 76 1.68 3.88 -13.93
C LYS A 76 0.47 4.83 -14.02
#